data_AF-A0A969WIF0-F1
#
_entry.id   AF-A0A969WIF0-F1
#
_cell.length_a   1.000
_cell.length_b   1.000
_cell.length_c   1.000
_cell.angle_alpha   90.00
_cell.angle_beta   90.00
_cell.angle_gamma   90.00
#
_symmetry.space_group_name_H-M   'P 1'
#
loop_
_entity.id
_entity.type
_entity.pdbx_description
1 polymer ?
#
loop_
_entity_poly.entity_id
_entity_poly.type
_entity_poly.pdbx_seq_one_letter_code
_entity_poly.pdbx_strand_id
1 'polypeptide(L)'
;MHDISGVRRIYYGYLGRALALTYITQRRTFLGLSWAGWLKLFTLALFLAAWLLRWPRGIVLAALALAVWVWFSYWRARHMEFNKFVADETAAAPDDSPLSPLNPNHKVPLYASGVFAVKDRESFVLLRPAEFWYVPLGDHVIMVEQFTKSYLYQFFDARTLLQVQAGWLLFGKRPLHTLKLTFLEQWGEAGEEVRAHTLENKTPAEKEKLPQRTVYLTFDTHERLNLVWHTIQKNTQKSPKTDQ
;
A
#
# COMPACT_ATOMS: atom_id res chain seq x y z
N MET A 1 -15.56 1.38 13.82
CA MET A 1 -14.73 0.27 14.36
C MET A 1 -15.59 -0.79 15.07
N HIS A 2 -16.87 -0.95 14.69
CA HIS A 2 -17.87 -1.73 15.44
C HIS A 2 -18.03 -3.19 14.97
N ASP A 3 -17.49 -3.58 13.80
CA ASP A 3 -17.73 -4.93 13.24
C ASP A 3 -16.55 -5.92 13.28
N ILE A 4 -15.43 -5.58 13.93
CA ILE A 4 -14.29 -6.51 14.04
C ILE A 4 -14.33 -7.21 15.39
N SER A 5 -14.54 -8.54 15.38
CA SER A 5 -14.54 -9.37 16.60
C SER A 5 -13.27 -9.16 17.45
N GLY A 6 -13.41 -9.21 18.78
CA GLY A 6 -12.32 -8.88 19.72
C GLY A 6 -11.03 -9.67 19.47
N VAL A 7 -11.14 -10.94 19.07
CA VAL A 7 -10.00 -11.80 18.72
C VAL A 7 -9.28 -11.30 17.45
N ARG A 8 -10.04 -10.93 16.41
CA ARG A 8 -9.46 -10.36 15.17
C ARG A 8 -8.74 -9.04 15.45
N ARG A 9 -9.26 -8.22 16.37
CA ARG A 9 -8.62 -6.96 16.78
C ARG A 9 -7.24 -7.18 17.40
N ILE A 10 -7.10 -8.17 18.29
CA ILE A 10 -5.80 -8.52 18.90
C ILE A 10 -4.82 -9.02 17.84
N TYR A 11 -5.28 -9.94 16.98
CA TYR A 11 -4.46 -10.51 15.92
C TYR A 11 -3.96 -9.44 14.92
N TYR A 12 -4.86 -8.56 14.45
CA TYR A 12 -4.49 -7.46 13.55
C TYR A 12 -3.55 -6.45 14.21
N GLY A 13 -3.73 -6.17 15.50
CA GLY A 13 -2.81 -5.34 16.27
C GLY A 13 -1.42 -5.95 16.38
N TYR A 14 -1.32 -7.26 16.64
CA TYR A 14 -0.04 -7.97 16.65
C TYR A 14 0.62 -7.93 15.26
N LEU A 15 -0.13 -8.27 14.21
CA LEU A 15 0.39 -8.32 12.85
C LEU A 15 0.87 -6.95 12.35
N GLY A 16 0.09 -5.89 12.60
CA GLY A 16 0.48 -4.52 12.23
C GLY A 16 1.76 -4.07 12.92
N ARG A 17 1.93 -4.39 14.21
CA ARG A 17 3.16 -4.09 14.95
C ARG A 17 4.35 -4.88 14.43
N ALA A 18 4.16 -6.17 14.14
CA ALA A 18 5.20 -7.02 13.57
C ALA A 18 5.66 -6.50 12.18
N LEU A 19 4.73 -6.06 11.34
CA LEU A 19 5.03 -5.45 10.03
C LEU A 19 5.77 -4.11 10.18
N ALA A 20 5.31 -3.24 11.08
CA ALA A 20 6.00 -1.97 11.32
C ALA A 20 7.41 -2.17 11.89
N LEU A 21 7.59 -3.12 12.81
CA LEU A 21 8.88 -3.41 13.42
C LEU A 21 9.86 -3.99 12.39
N THR A 22 9.39 -4.93 11.56
CA THR A 22 10.23 -5.50 10.49
C THR A 22 10.62 -4.43 9.47
N TYR A 23 9.72 -3.52 9.11
CA TYR A 23 10.03 -2.41 8.21
C TYR A 23 11.08 -1.44 8.80
N ILE A 24 10.90 -1.00 10.05
CA ILE A 24 11.84 -0.07 10.72
C ILE A 24 13.22 -0.71 10.88
N THR A 25 13.28 -1.98 11.29
CA THR A 25 14.56 -2.69 11.49
C THR A 25 15.28 -3.00 10.17
N GLN A 26 14.56 -3.14 9.07
CA GLN A 26 15.19 -3.30 7.77
C GLN A 26 15.78 -1.98 7.25
N ARG A 27 15.11 -0.85 7.49
CA ARG A 27 15.53 0.45 6.93
C ARG A 27 16.67 1.11 7.71
N ARG A 28 16.78 0.84 9.01
CA ARG A 28 17.89 1.35 9.81
C ARG A 28 19.13 0.51 9.55
N THR A 29 20.17 1.16 9.04
CA THR A 29 21.51 0.59 8.92
C THR A 29 22.35 0.97 10.12
N PHE A 30 23.15 0.03 10.60
CA PHE A 30 24.16 0.23 11.62
C PHE A 30 25.43 -0.49 11.16
N LEU A 31 26.53 0.26 11.03
CA LEU A 31 27.81 -0.25 10.52
C LEU A 31 27.70 -0.96 9.15
N GLY A 32 26.90 -0.42 8.23
CA GLY A 32 26.73 -0.97 6.88
C GLY A 32 25.79 -2.16 6.74
N LEU A 33 25.37 -2.81 7.84
CA LEU A 33 24.32 -3.83 7.84
C LEU A 33 23.00 -3.26 8.36
N SER A 34 21.87 -3.76 7.85
CA SER A 34 20.56 -3.45 8.45
C SER A 34 20.46 -4.05 9.85
N TRP A 35 19.66 -3.44 10.74
CA TRP A 35 19.33 -4.05 12.04
C TRP A 35 18.71 -5.44 11.88
N ALA A 36 17.94 -5.66 10.81
CA ALA A 36 17.45 -6.99 10.43
C ALA A 36 18.61 -7.98 10.15
N GLY A 37 19.67 -7.52 9.47
CA GLY A 37 20.89 -8.29 9.27
C GLY A 37 21.59 -8.63 10.58
N TRP A 38 21.74 -7.64 11.47
CA TRP A 38 22.28 -7.86 12.81
C TRP A 38 21.46 -8.85 13.63
N LEU A 39 20.14 -8.77 13.60
CA LEU A 39 19.27 -9.69 14.33
C LEU A 39 19.45 -11.13 13.83
N LYS A 40 19.52 -11.32 12.51
CA LYS A 40 19.78 -12.64 11.90
C LYS A 40 21.15 -13.18 12.30
N LEU A 41 22.19 -12.35 12.21
CA LEU A 41 23.55 -12.72 12.63
C LEU A 41 23.61 -13.06 14.11
N PHE A 42 22.96 -12.29 14.97
CA PHE A 42 22.91 -12.55 16.41
C PHE A 42 22.24 -13.88 16.72
N THR A 43 21.09 -14.18 16.11
CA THR A 43 20.42 -15.47 16.32
C THR A 43 21.25 -16.65 15.80
N LEU A 44 21.97 -16.47 14.70
CA LEU A 44 22.86 -17.49 14.15
C LEU A 44 24.08 -17.69 15.05
N ALA A 45 24.71 -16.62 15.50
CA ALA A 45 25.85 -16.66 16.43
C ALA A 45 25.45 -17.29 17.77
N LEU A 46 24.25 -17.00 18.28
CA LEU A 46 23.72 -17.62 19.49
C LEU A 46 23.54 -19.13 19.33
N PHE A 47 22.99 -19.56 18.19
CA PHE A 47 22.87 -20.98 17.88
C PHE A 47 24.24 -21.66 17.78
N LEU A 48 25.19 -21.05 17.06
CA LEU A 48 26.56 -21.57 16.94
C LEU A 48 27.27 -21.63 18.29
N ALA A 49 27.12 -20.61 19.14
CA ALA A 49 27.70 -20.59 20.48
C ALA A 49 27.09 -21.68 21.38
N ALA A 50 25.76 -21.84 21.38
CA ALA A 50 25.08 -22.89 22.13
C ALA A 50 25.54 -24.29 21.69
N TRP A 51 25.74 -24.47 20.38
CA TRP A 51 26.27 -25.71 19.81
C TRP A 51 27.73 -25.96 20.22
N LEU A 52 28.61 -24.97 20.04
CA LEU A 52 30.05 -25.08 20.27
C LEU A 52 30.41 -25.23 21.75
N LEU A 53 29.71 -24.49 22.62
CA LEU A 53 29.85 -24.56 24.07
C LEU A 53 29.11 -25.76 24.70
N ARG A 54 28.54 -26.64 23.87
CA ARG A 54 27.84 -27.87 24.27
C ARG A 54 26.76 -27.62 25.32
N TRP A 55 25.96 -26.57 25.12
CA TRP A 55 24.84 -26.27 25.99
C TRP A 55 23.82 -27.41 26.00
N PRO A 56 22.96 -27.49 27.03
CA PRO A 56 21.89 -28.47 27.08
C PRO A 56 21.09 -28.50 25.77
N ARG A 57 20.75 -29.70 25.29
CA ARG A 57 20.07 -29.91 24.00
C ARG A 57 18.81 -29.05 23.83
N GLY A 58 18.08 -28.81 24.93
CA GLY A 58 16.91 -27.93 24.93
C GLY A 58 17.22 -26.48 24.54
N ILE A 59 18.34 -25.92 25.00
CA ILE A 59 18.73 -24.54 24.67
C ILE A 59 19.18 -24.44 23.21
N VAL A 60 19.91 -25.45 22.73
CA VAL A 60 20.31 -25.54 21.31
C VAL A 60 19.09 -25.55 20.40
N LEU A 61 18.08 -26.38 20.72
CA LEU A 61 16.82 -26.45 19.96
C LEU A 61 16.04 -25.14 20.02
N ALA A 62 15.97 -24.49 21.19
CA ALA A 62 15.32 -23.20 21.34
C ALA A 62 16.01 -22.10 20.51
N ALA A 63 17.35 -22.07 20.51
CA ALA A 63 18.12 -21.12 19.70
C ALA A 63 17.92 -21.35 18.19
N LEU A 64 17.87 -22.61 17.75
CA LEU A 64 17.56 -22.96 16.36
C LEU A 64 16.16 -22.52 15.96
N ALA A 65 15.15 -22.82 16.80
CA ALA A 65 13.77 -22.41 16.57
C ALA A 65 13.65 -20.88 16.48
N LEU A 66 14.36 -20.14 17.34
CA LEU A 66 14.41 -18.68 17.30
C LEU A 66 15.03 -18.17 15.98
N ALA A 67 16.14 -18.75 15.54
CA ALA A 67 16.79 -18.36 14.29
C ALA A 67 15.88 -18.59 13.08
N VAL A 68 15.24 -19.76 13.01
CA VAL A 68 14.25 -20.09 11.96
C VAL A 68 13.07 -19.12 12.01
N TRP A 69 12.52 -18.85 13.20
CA TRP A 69 11.41 -17.94 13.40
C TRP A 69 11.72 -16.52 12.92
N VAL A 70 12.89 -15.99 13.27
CA VAL A 70 13.35 -14.67 12.82
C VAL A 70 13.48 -14.63 11.31
N TRP A 71 14.12 -15.64 10.73
CA TRP A 71 14.30 -15.71 9.28
C TRP A 71 12.96 -15.78 8.53
N PHE A 72 12.06 -16.65 8.97
CA PHE A 72 10.73 -16.80 8.41
C PHE A 72 9.89 -15.53 8.54
N SER A 73 9.97 -14.83 9.68
CA SER A 73 9.24 -13.58 9.90
C SER A 73 9.67 -12.48 8.92
N TYR A 74 10.98 -12.30 8.69
CA TYR A 74 11.48 -11.34 7.72
C TYR A 74 11.18 -11.75 6.27
N TRP A 75 11.32 -13.04 5.95
CA TRP A 75 10.96 -13.57 4.64
C TRP A 75 9.49 -13.31 4.32
N ARG A 76 8.60 -13.65 5.26
CA ARG A 76 7.16 -13.42 5.13
C ARG A 76 6.82 -11.93 5.01
N ALA A 77 7.43 -11.06 5.82
CA ALA A 77 7.20 -9.62 5.77
C ALA A 77 7.60 -9.02 4.41
N ARG A 78 8.72 -9.48 3.83
CA ARG A 78 9.19 -9.07 2.50
C ARG A 78 8.23 -9.54 1.40
N HIS A 79 7.72 -10.76 1.47
CA HIS A 79 6.73 -11.27 0.51
C HIS A 79 5.39 -10.55 0.59
N MET A 80 5.06 -9.93 1.73
CA MET A 80 3.85 -9.12 1.89
C MET A 80 4.12 -7.63 1.64
N GLU A 81 5.28 -7.24 1.07
CA GLU A 81 5.65 -5.83 0.83
C GLU A 81 5.50 -4.92 2.08
N PHE A 82 5.63 -5.51 3.28
CA PHE A 82 5.39 -4.84 4.57
C PHE A 82 3.98 -4.28 4.76
N ASN A 83 3.03 -4.65 3.89
CA ASN A 83 1.65 -4.17 3.89
C ASN A 83 0.65 -5.32 3.83
N LYS A 84 -0.33 -5.31 4.72
CA LYS A 84 -1.48 -6.18 4.59
C LYS A 84 -2.76 -5.37 4.58
N PHE A 85 -3.45 -5.38 3.46
CA PHE A 85 -4.79 -4.84 3.34
C PHE A 85 -5.82 -5.90 3.72
N VAL A 86 -6.82 -5.49 4.50
CA VAL A 86 -8.00 -6.29 4.83
C VAL A 86 -9.19 -5.51 4.32
N ALA A 87 -9.91 -6.07 3.35
CA ALA A 87 -11.13 -5.48 2.85
C ALA A 87 -12.18 -5.39 3.97
N ASP A 88 -12.89 -4.27 4.00
CA ASP A 88 -14.09 -4.16 4.82
C ASP A 88 -15.29 -4.60 3.96
N GLU A 89 -15.74 -5.84 4.17
CA GLU A 89 -16.87 -6.41 3.43
C GLU A 89 -18.20 -5.71 3.76
N THR A 90 -18.25 -4.97 4.89
CA THR A 90 -19.41 -4.19 5.30
C THR A 90 -19.36 -2.74 4.83
N ALA A 91 -18.22 -2.28 4.30
CA ALA A 91 -18.09 -0.95 3.75
C ALA A 91 -18.84 -0.88 2.41
N ALA A 92 -20.10 -0.50 2.48
CA ALA A 92 -20.83 -0.02 1.32
C ALA A 92 -20.16 1.28 0.82
N ALA A 93 -20.25 1.51 -0.49
CA ALA A 93 -20.03 2.82 -1.06
C ALA A 93 -20.80 3.85 -0.22
N PRO A 94 -20.22 5.02 0.11
CA PRO A 94 -20.98 6.05 0.78
C PRO A 94 -22.24 6.33 -0.06
N ASP A 95 -23.41 6.21 0.56
CA ASP A 95 -24.69 6.57 -0.07
C ASP A 95 -24.61 8.00 -0.62
N ASP A 96 -25.58 8.42 -1.44
CA ASP A 96 -25.81 9.79 -1.93
C ASP A 96 -26.08 10.81 -0.80
N SER A 97 -25.41 10.66 0.34
CA SER A 97 -25.25 11.66 1.38
C SER A 97 -24.75 12.97 0.76
N PRO A 98 -25.17 14.12 1.33
CA PRO A 98 -24.93 15.46 0.78
C PRO A 98 -23.47 15.93 0.94
N LEU A 99 -22.50 15.00 0.98
CA LEU A 99 -21.10 15.32 0.88
C LEU A 99 -20.85 15.87 -0.52
N SER A 100 -20.79 17.20 -0.60
CA SER A 100 -20.36 17.87 -1.81
C SER A 100 -19.03 17.24 -2.24
N PRO A 101 -18.91 16.79 -3.50
CA PRO A 101 -17.65 16.27 -3.99
C PRO A 101 -16.56 17.32 -3.74
N LEU A 102 -15.31 16.86 -3.67
CA LEU A 102 -14.16 17.74 -3.60
C LEU A 102 -14.30 18.86 -4.66
N ASN A 103 -13.79 20.05 -4.39
CA ASN A 103 -13.67 21.09 -5.42
C ASN A 103 -12.45 20.81 -6.32
N PRO A 104 -12.47 21.17 -7.62
CA PRO A 104 -11.35 20.87 -8.51
C PRO A 104 -10.07 21.52 -8.00
N ASN A 105 -8.95 20.81 -8.12
CA ASN A 105 -7.64 21.23 -7.64
C ASN A 105 -7.53 21.46 -6.12
N HIS A 106 -8.55 21.10 -5.33
CA HIS A 106 -8.43 21.11 -3.87
C HIS A 106 -7.65 19.88 -3.42
N LYS A 107 -6.54 20.11 -2.71
CA LYS A 107 -5.63 19.05 -2.26
C LYS A 107 -6.06 18.51 -0.92
N VAL A 108 -6.25 17.20 -0.85
CA VAL A 108 -6.54 16.46 0.38
C VAL A 108 -5.27 15.77 0.85
N PRO A 109 -4.72 16.14 2.02
CA PRO A 109 -3.57 15.45 2.58
C PRO A 109 -3.96 14.06 3.08
N LEU A 110 -3.15 13.07 2.74
CA LEU A 110 -3.32 11.67 3.09
C LEU A 110 -1.96 10.96 3.17
N TYR A 111 -1.95 9.67 3.46
CA TYR A 111 -0.76 8.82 3.37
C TYR A 111 -0.93 7.78 2.26
N ALA A 112 0.10 7.60 1.44
CA ALA A 112 0.05 6.64 0.35
C ALA A 112 1.04 5.48 0.55
N SER A 113 0.63 4.30 0.13
CA SER A 113 1.51 3.12 0.02
C SER A 113 1.29 2.39 -1.30
N GLY A 114 2.32 1.74 -1.81
CA GLY A 114 2.29 1.03 -3.09
C GLY A 114 3.42 1.50 -4.00
N VAL A 115 3.35 1.08 -5.25
CA VAL A 115 4.35 1.46 -6.26
C VAL A 115 3.87 2.73 -6.97
N PHE A 116 4.73 3.74 -7.03
CA PHE A 116 4.47 5.00 -7.73
C PHE A 116 5.56 5.23 -8.78
N ALA A 117 5.18 5.78 -9.94
CA ALA A 117 6.08 5.95 -11.06
C ALA A 117 5.96 7.33 -11.72
N VAL A 118 7.11 7.94 -12.04
CA VAL A 118 7.19 9.18 -12.82
C VAL A 118 8.26 9.02 -13.88
N LYS A 119 7.84 9.01 -15.15
CA LYS A 119 8.70 8.82 -16.33
C LYS A 119 9.58 7.56 -16.20
N ASP A 120 10.77 7.72 -15.62
CA ASP A 120 11.84 6.71 -15.55
C ASP A 120 12.19 6.34 -14.09
N ARG A 121 11.34 6.75 -13.14
CA ARG A 121 11.53 6.48 -11.72
C ARG A 121 10.32 5.77 -11.16
N GLU A 122 10.50 4.50 -10.82
CA GLU A 122 9.52 3.70 -10.11
C GLU A 122 10.04 3.38 -8.71
N SER A 123 9.19 3.54 -7.70
CA SER A 123 9.57 3.20 -6.32
C SER A 123 8.38 2.79 -5.48
N PHE A 124 8.58 1.74 -4.69
CA PHE A 124 7.64 1.37 -3.64
C PHE A 124 7.77 2.33 -2.46
N VAL A 125 6.66 2.95 -2.09
CA VAL A 125 6.53 3.81 -0.90
C VAL A 125 5.59 3.18 0.11
N LEU A 126 5.88 3.41 1.39
CA LEU A 126 5.09 2.88 2.49
C LEU A 126 4.71 3.98 3.45
N LEU A 127 3.40 4.24 3.57
CA LEU A 127 2.79 5.25 4.43
C LEU A 127 3.55 6.57 4.41
N ARG A 128 3.80 7.06 3.19
CA ARG A 128 4.44 8.35 2.98
C ARG A 128 3.40 9.46 2.85
N PRO A 129 3.71 10.69 3.30
CA PRO A 129 2.85 11.83 3.07
C PRO A 129 2.53 11.97 1.58
N ALA A 130 1.27 12.18 1.28
CA ALA A 130 0.76 12.31 -0.07
C ALA A 130 -0.41 13.29 -0.13
N GLU A 131 -0.67 13.78 -1.33
CA GLU A 131 -1.78 14.67 -1.63
C GLU A 131 -2.61 14.06 -2.75
N PHE A 132 -3.92 14.09 -2.58
CA PHE A 132 -4.88 13.73 -3.62
C PHE A 132 -5.67 14.95 -4.05
N TRP A 133 -5.87 15.10 -5.35
CA TRP A 133 -6.84 16.05 -5.90
C TRP A 133 -7.39 15.50 -7.21
N TYR A 134 -8.48 16.09 -7.68
CA TYR A 134 -8.98 15.84 -9.03
C TYR A 134 -8.86 17.11 -9.87
N VAL A 135 -8.61 16.90 -11.15
CA VAL A 135 -8.48 17.94 -12.17
C VAL A 135 -9.85 18.10 -12.87
N PRO A 136 -10.24 19.31 -13.30
CA PRO A 136 -11.52 19.53 -14.00
C PRO A 136 -11.74 18.64 -15.24
N LEU A 137 -10.67 18.13 -15.84
CA LEU A 137 -10.69 17.24 -17.01
C LEU A 137 -11.09 15.79 -16.67
N GLY A 138 -11.31 15.45 -15.39
CA GLY A 138 -11.75 14.12 -14.95
C GLY A 138 -10.63 13.24 -14.37
N ASP A 139 -9.38 13.67 -14.49
CA ASP A 139 -8.23 12.95 -13.94
C ASP A 139 -8.13 13.10 -12.42
N HIS A 140 -7.73 12.01 -11.78
CA HIS A 140 -7.36 11.95 -10.38
C HIS A 140 -5.85 11.86 -10.26
N VAL A 141 -5.29 12.71 -9.40
CA VAL A 141 -3.84 12.78 -9.19
C VAL A 141 -3.51 12.41 -7.76
N ILE A 142 -2.53 11.52 -7.60
CA ILE A 142 -1.92 11.21 -6.31
C ILE A 142 -0.45 11.62 -6.40
N MET A 143 -0.03 12.52 -5.54
CA MET A 143 1.36 12.91 -5.38
C MET A 143 1.87 12.37 -4.04
N VAL A 144 2.97 11.64 -4.04
CA VAL A 144 3.56 11.04 -2.83
C VAL A 144 5.01 11.45 -2.64
N GLU A 145 5.40 11.71 -1.40
CA GLU A 145 6.78 12.05 -1.05
C GLU A 145 7.64 10.77 -0.86
N GLN A 146 8.63 10.56 -1.73
CA GLN A 146 9.57 9.44 -1.65
C GLN A 146 10.68 9.70 -0.61
N PHE A 147 11.34 10.84 -0.77
CA PHE A 147 12.36 11.42 0.10
C PHE A 147 12.01 12.88 0.38
N THR A 148 12.63 13.51 1.38
CA THR A 148 12.40 14.91 1.71
C THR A 148 12.46 15.79 0.45
N LYS A 149 11.32 16.38 0.06
CA LYS A 149 11.16 17.20 -1.17
C LYS A 149 11.30 16.48 -2.53
N SER A 150 11.24 15.15 -2.56
CA SER A 150 11.23 14.35 -3.79
C SER A 150 9.88 13.66 -3.94
N TYR A 151 9.17 13.96 -5.02
CA TYR A 151 7.79 13.51 -5.23
C TYR A 151 7.66 12.53 -6.39
N LEU A 152 6.82 11.53 -6.21
CA LEU A 152 6.32 10.65 -7.26
C LEU A 152 4.84 10.94 -7.49
N TYR A 153 4.36 10.68 -8.69
CA TYR A 153 2.99 10.94 -9.09
C TYR A 153 2.35 9.65 -9.60
N GLN A 154 1.03 9.61 -9.53
CA GLN A 154 0.22 8.61 -10.20
C GLN A 154 -1.06 9.27 -10.66
N PHE A 155 -1.40 9.01 -11.91
CA PHE A 155 -2.60 9.51 -12.56
C PHE A 155 -3.51 8.33 -12.86
N PHE A 156 -4.81 8.54 -12.70
CA PHE A 156 -5.85 7.63 -13.15
C PHE A 156 -7.13 8.42 -13.43
N ASP A 157 -7.98 7.86 -14.26
CA ASP A 157 -9.28 8.43 -14.62
C ASP A 157 -10.40 7.41 -14.37
N ALA A 158 -11.64 7.81 -14.66
CA ALA A 158 -12.79 6.92 -14.57
C ALA A 158 -12.70 5.67 -15.47
N ARG A 159 -11.96 5.76 -16.58
CA ARG A 159 -11.90 4.73 -17.63
C ARG A 159 -10.84 3.65 -17.31
N THR A 160 -9.82 4.02 -16.54
CA THR A 160 -8.71 3.15 -16.14
C THR A 160 -8.86 2.58 -14.75
N LEU A 161 -9.75 3.15 -13.94
CA LEU A 161 -10.08 2.62 -12.63
C LEU A 161 -10.81 1.28 -12.75
N LEU A 162 -10.22 0.22 -12.22
CA LEU A 162 -10.79 -1.12 -12.23
C LEU A 162 -11.56 -1.41 -10.95
N GLN A 163 -11.02 -0.99 -9.80
CA GLN A 163 -11.62 -1.29 -8.50
C GLN A 163 -11.28 -0.22 -7.46
N VAL A 164 -12.27 0.14 -6.66
CA VAL A 164 -12.12 0.90 -5.42
C VAL A 164 -12.67 0.05 -4.29
N GLN A 165 -11.87 -0.19 -3.26
CA GLN A 165 -12.29 -0.99 -2.11
C GLN A 165 -11.85 -0.32 -0.82
N ALA A 166 -12.79 -0.07 0.08
CA ALA A 166 -12.48 0.38 1.43
C ALA A 166 -12.08 -0.79 2.33
N GLY A 167 -11.24 -0.49 3.30
CA GLY A 167 -10.77 -1.47 4.25
C GLY A 167 -9.76 -0.89 5.22
N TRP A 168 -8.91 -1.77 5.72
CA TRP A 168 -7.87 -1.42 6.68
C TRP A 168 -6.49 -1.86 6.21
N LEU A 169 -5.54 -0.94 6.28
CA LEU A 169 -4.12 -1.29 6.16
C LEU A 169 -3.57 -1.64 7.55
N LEU A 170 -3.04 -2.86 7.67
CA LEU A 170 -2.44 -3.35 8.90
C LEU A 170 -0.97 -2.92 8.98
N PHE A 171 -0.74 -1.75 9.58
CA PHE A 171 0.61 -1.25 9.81
C PHE A 171 0.69 -0.43 11.10
N GLY A 172 1.59 -0.80 12.01
CA GLY A 172 1.79 -0.09 13.27
C GLY A 172 0.86 -0.54 14.40
N LYS A 173 0.55 0.38 15.33
CA LYS A 173 -0.18 0.04 16.57
C LYS A 173 -1.67 -0.24 16.36
N ARG A 174 -2.26 0.34 15.31
CA ARG A 174 -3.69 0.28 14.99
C ARG A 174 -3.87 0.11 13.48
N PRO A 175 -4.88 -0.65 13.03
CA PRO A 175 -5.27 -0.65 11.62
C PRO A 175 -5.62 0.77 11.17
N LEU A 176 -5.21 1.13 9.97
CA LEU A 176 -5.45 2.46 9.40
C LEU A 176 -6.58 2.36 8.37
N HIS A 177 -7.45 3.36 8.32
CA HIS A 177 -8.53 3.41 7.34
C HIS A 177 -7.97 3.70 5.95
N THR A 178 -8.23 2.80 5.00
CA THR A 178 -7.53 2.80 3.72
C THR A 178 -8.49 2.51 2.56
N LEU A 179 -8.34 3.25 1.47
CA LEU A 179 -8.89 2.92 0.16
C LEU A 179 -7.82 2.22 -0.66
N LYS A 180 -8.11 0.99 -1.08
CA LYS A 180 -7.37 0.28 -2.11
C LYS A 180 -7.92 0.72 -3.47
N LEU A 181 -7.05 1.30 -4.28
CA LEU A 181 -7.34 1.68 -5.66
C LEU A 181 -6.55 0.75 -6.58
N THR A 182 -7.25 0.08 -7.49
CA THR A 182 -6.62 -0.71 -8.56
C THR A 182 -7.03 -0.11 -9.90
N PHE A 183 -6.05 0.23 -10.73
CA PHE A 183 -6.26 0.86 -12.03
C PHE A 183 -5.23 0.35 -13.05
N LEU A 184 -5.53 0.55 -14.34
CA LEU A 184 -4.61 0.26 -15.43
C LEU A 184 -3.50 1.31 -15.47
N GLU A 185 -2.26 0.86 -15.51
CA GLU A 185 -1.10 1.72 -15.54
C GLU A 185 -1.04 2.51 -16.86
N GLN A 186 -1.20 3.82 -16.76
CA GLN A 186 -1.02 4.76 -17.86
C GLN A 186 0.42 5.32 -17.93
N TRP A 187 1.19 5.21 -16.83
CA TRP A 187 2.50 5.87 -16.67
C TRP A 187 3.51 4.93 -15.95
N GLY A 188 4.62 4.62 -16.63
CA GLY A 188 5.77 3.82 -16.16
C GLY A 188 6.57 3.24 -17.34
N GLU A 189 7.58 2.40 -17.10
CA GLU A 189 8.42 1.81 -18.18
C GLU A 189 7.58 1.01 -19.20
N ALA A 190 6.52 0.35 -18.75
CA ALA A 190 5.56 -0.35 -19.61
C ALA A 190 4.63 0.60 -20.40
N GLY A 191 4.57 1.88 -20.03
CA GLY A 191 3.73 2.91 -20.62
C GLY A 191 4.41 3.77 -21.69
N GLU A 192 5.73 3.65 -21.88
CA GLU A 192 6.44 4.43 -22.92
C GLU A 192 5.95 4.09 -24.34
N GLU A 193 5.64 2.82 -24.64
CA GLU A 193 4.99 2.42 -25.91
C GLU A 193 3.53 2.90 -26.02
N VAL A 194 2.90 3.24 -24.90
CA VAL A 194 1.47 3.63 -24.84
C VAL A 194 1.27 5.14 -25.02
N ARG A 195 2.33 5.94 -24.90
CA ARG A 195 2.27 7.41 -25.01
C ARG A 195 1.83 7.93 -26.38
N ALA A 196 1.88 7.13 -27.44
CA ALA A 196 1.58 7.59 -28.80
C ALA A 196 0.11 7.48 -29.22
N HIS A 197 -0.72 6.73 -28.49
CA HIS A 197 -2.11 6.49 -28.89
C HIS A 197 -3.06 6.71 -27.72
N THR A 198 -3.89 7.75 -27.86
CA THR A 198 -5.05 8.02 -27.02
C THR A 198 -5.73 6.70 -26.67
N LEU A 199 -5.90 6.41 -25.38
CA LEU A 199 -6.59 5.21 -24.86
C LEU A 199 -8.03 5.04 -25.43
N GLU A 200 -8.55 6.08 -26.09
CA GLU A 200 -9.77 6.06 -26.91
C GLU A 200 -9.71 5.10 -28.10
N ASN A 201 -8.54 4.89 -28.72
CA ASN A 201 -8.41 4.05 -29.92
C ASN A 201 -7.93 2.63 -29.64
N LYS A 202 -7.61 2.30 -28.37
CA LYS A 202 -7.20 0.93 -28.02
C LYS A 202 -8.41 0.03 -27.87
N THR A 203 -8.35 -1.13 -28.54
CA THR A 203 -9.38 -2.16 -28.41
C THR A 203 -9.44 -2.71 -26.97
N PRO A 204 -10.58 -3.27 -26.53
CA PRO A 204 -10.69 -3.90 -25.21
C PRO A 204 -9.58 -4.92 -24.92
N ALA A 205 -9.17 -5.70 -25.94
CA ALA A 205 -8.10 -6.69 -25.85
C ALA A 205 -6.69 -6.07 -25.65
N GLU A 206 -6.47 -4.83 -26.10
CA GLU A 206 -5.21 -4.11 -25.86
C GLU A 206 -5.19 -3.43 -24.49
N LYS A 207 -6.36 -3.06 -23.95
CA LYS A 207 -6.50 -2.54 -22.58
C LYS A 207 -6.25 -3.63 -21.54
N GLU A 208 -6.65 -4.87 -21.81
CA GLU A 208 -6.33 -6.03 -20.94
C GLU A 208 -4.82 -6.32 -20.83
N LYS A 209 -4.01 -5.88 -21.79
CA LYS A 209 -2.55 -6.06 -21.76
C LYS A 209 -1.83 -5.02 -20.90
N LEU A 210 -2.50 -3.95 -20.45
CA LEU A 210 -1.87 -2.94 -19.61
C LEU A 210 -1.64 -3.50 -18.20
N PRO A 211 -0.46 -3.24 -17.60
CA PRO A 211 -0.19 -3.68 -16.24
C PRO A 211 -1.19 -3.06 -15.25
N GLN A 212 -1.65 -3.86 -14.30
CA GLN A 212 -2.53 -3.39 -13.23
C GLN A 212 -1.69 -2.86 -12.08
N ARG A 213 -1.98 -1.64 -11.61
CA ARG A 213 -1.32 -1.05 -10.46
C ARG A 213 -2.30 -0.89 -9.31
N THR A 214 -1.84 -1.26 -8.11
CA THR A 214 -2.61 -1.10 -6.87
C THR A 214 -1.88 -0.13 -5.94
N VAL A 215 -2.61 0.87 -5.47
CA VAL A 215 -2.15 1.83 -4.46
C VAL A 215 -3.13 1.88 -3.30
N TYR A 216 -2.60 2.19 -2.12
CA TYR A 216 -3.33 2.25 -0.87
C TYR A 216 -3.31 3.68 -0.34
N LEU A 217 -4.47 4.33 -0.31
CA LEU A 217 -4.64 5.68 0.24
C LEU A 217 -5.17 5.57 1.66
N THR A 218 -4.41 6.06 2.62
CA THR A 218 -4.69 5.96 4.05
C THR A 218 -5.01 7.33 4.61
N PHE A 219 -6.06 7.40 5.43
CA PHE A 219 -6.62 8.66 5.91
C PHE A 219 -6.61 8.74 7.44
N ASP A 220 -6.37 9.93 7.96
CA ASP A 220 -6.43 10.19 9.41
C ASP A 220 -7.88 10.19 9.92
N THR A 221 -8.82 10.57 9.06
CA THR A 221 -10.24 10.75 9.40
C THR A 221 -11.13 10.02 8.39
N HIS A 222 -12.20 9.39 8.89
CA HIS A 222 -13.16 8.68 8.05
C HIS A 222 -13.91 9.62 7.08
N GLU A 223 -14.12 10.88 7.45
CA GLU A 223 -14.75 11.89 6.58
C GLU A 223 -13.93 12.15 5.30
N ARG A 224 -12.61 12.33 5.42
CA ARG A 224 -11.71 12.49 4.26
C ARG A 224 -11.70 11.26 3.35
N LEU A 225 -11.75 10.07 3.95
CA LEU A 225 -11.87 8.81 3.20
C LEU A 225 -13.16 8.83 2.36
N ASN A 226 -14.30 9.09 3.00
CA ASN A 226 -15.60 9.09 2.33
C ASN A 226 -15.68 10.19 1.26
N LEU A 227 -15.09 11.36 1.52
CA LEU A 227 -15.03 12.46 0.55
C LEU A 227 -14.25 12.07 -0.71
N VAL A 228 -13.06 11.48 -0.56
CA VAL A 228 -12.25 11.02 -1.70
C VAL A 228 -12.94 9.87 -2.43
N TRP A 229 -13.49 8.90 -1.70
CA TRP A 229 -14.23 7.79 -2.28
C TRP A 229 -15.43 8.26 -3.10
N HIS A 230 -16.26 9.14 -2.55
CA HIS A 230 -17.42 9.72 -3.22
C HIS A 230 -17.02 10.53 -4.46
N THR A 231 -15.90 11.28 -4.40
CA THR A 231 -15.40 12.04 -5.56
C THR A 231 -15.00 11.11 -6.71
N ILE A 232 -14.33 9.99 -6.40
CA ILE A 232 -13.94 8.98 -7.41
C ILE A 232 -15.18 8.29 -8.00
N GLN A 233 -16.16 7.95 -7.17
CA GLN A 233 -17.41 7.32 -7.63
C GLN A 233 -18.27 8.23 -8.49
N LYS A 234 -18.41 9.50 -8.10
CA LYS A 234 -19.20 10.47 -8.87
C LYS A 234 -18.59 10.72 -10.26
N ASN A 235 -17.26 10.77 -10.36
CA ASN A 235 -16.59 10.94 -11.65
C ASN A 235 -16.69 9.69 -12.53
N THR A 236 -16.66 8.49 -11.92
CA THR A 236 -16.85 7.24 -12.66
C THR A 236 -18.27 7.06 -13.17
N GLN A 237 -19.29 7.48 -12.40
CA GLN A 237 -20.69 7.49 -12.86
C GLN A 237 -20.97 8.55 -13.92
N LYS A 238 -20.32 9.72 -13.84
CA LYS A 238 -20.49 10.81 -14.81
C LYS A 238 -19.85 10.55 -16.17
N SER A 239 -18.91 9.62 -16.28
CA SER A 239 -18.40 9.18 -17.58
C SER A 239 -19.46 8.25 -18.18
N PRO A 240 -20.30 8.72 -19.13
CA PRO A 240 -21.31 7.86 -19.72
C PRO A 240 -20.60 6.72 -20.42
N LYS A 241 -21.22 5.54 -20.41
CA LYS A 241 -21.02 4.59 -21.51
C LYS A 241 -21.33 5.37 -22.78
N THR A 242 -20.30 5.71 -23.55
CA THR A 242 -20.51 6.02 -24.95
C THR A 242 -20.98 4.70 -25.54
N ASP A 243 -22.30 4.57 -25.68
CA ASP A 243 -22.93 3.47 -26.38
C ASP A 243 -22.23 3.29 -27.73
N GLN A 244 -21.66 2.10 -27.91
CA GLN A 244 -21.39 1.50 -29.21
C GLN A 244 -22.16 0.19 -29.26
#